data_AF-A0A537W2Y1-F1
#
_entry.id   AF-A0A537W2Y1-F1
#
_cell.length_a   1.000
_cell.length_b   1.000
_cell.length_c   1.000
_cell.angle_alpha   90.00
_cell.angle_beta   90.00
_cell.angle_gamma   90.00
#
_symmetry.space_group_name_H-M   'P 1'
#
loop_
_entity.id
_entity.type
_entity.pdbx_description
1 polymer ?
#
loop_
_entity_poly.entity_id
_entity_poly.type
_entity_poly.pdbx_seq_one_letter_code
_entity_poly.pdbx_strand_id
1 'polypeptide(L)'
;MAVSESPHTPHGDLGSLDFWGRPAEERDRYFAELRRDAPISRHQPPEDIMGLSDQERMSYWAIVRYDDVRRISRDPETFCSSKGTQFADAP
;
A
#
# COMPACT_ATOMS: atom_id res chain seq x y z
N MET A 1 7.24 -16.72 -2.92
CA MET A 1 6.92 -15.29 -3.07
C MET A 1 8.11 -14.53 -2.54
N ALA A 2 8.70 -13.62 -3.32
CA ALA A 2 9.76 -12.76 -2.83
C ALA A 2 9.08 -11.64 -2.03
N VAL A 3 9.25 -11.66 -0.71
CA VAL A 3 8.89 -10.54 0.17
C VAL A 3 10.11 -9.64 0.25
N SER A 4 9.98 -8.39 -0.18
CA SER A 4 11.07 -7.43 -0.11
C SER A 4 10.94 -6.66 1.20
N GLU A 5 11.85 -6.91 2.14
CA GLU A 5 11.88 -6.26 3.47
C GLU A 5 12.54 -4.87 3.46
N SER A 6 13.21 -4.51 2.36
CA SER A 6 13.86 -3.20 2.19
C SER A 6 12.84 -2.12 1.83
N PRO A 7 12.95 -0.89 2.35
CA PRO A 7 12.16 0.24 1.87
C PRO A 7 12.50 0.46 0.40
N HIS A 8 11.63 -0.01 -0.49
CA HIS A 8 11.82 0.12 -1.93
C HIS A 8 11.46 1.56 -2.31
N THR A 9 12.47 2.41 -2.39
CA THR A 9 12.33 3.72 -3.05
C THR A 9 13.25 3.76 -4.25
N PRO A 10 12.65 3.51 -5.42
CA PRO A 10 12.92 4.37 -6.55
C PRO A 10 11.59 4.89 -7.13
N HIS A 11 11.42 6.22 -7.14
CA HIS A 11 10.43 6.99 -7.92
C HIS A 11 8.98 7.16 -7.44
N GLY A 12 8.61 6.81 -6.20
CA GLY A 12 7.31 7.23 -5.64
C GLY A 12 7.05 6.68 -4.24
N ASP A 13 6.30 7.44 -3.45
CA ASP A 13 5.79 6.99 -2.15
C ASP A 13 4.27 6.81 -2.27
N LEU A 14 3.79 5.58 -2.11
CA LEU A 14 2.35 5.26 -2.16
C LEU A 14 1.57 5.94 -1.02
N GLY A 15 2.28 6.36 0.03
CA GLY A 15 1.74 7.13 1.13
C GLY A 15 1.60 8.63 0.82
N SER A 16 2.23 9.14 -0.23
CA SER A 16 2.28 10.57 -0.51
C SER A 16 1.14 11.03 -1.42
N LEU A 17 0.53 12.16 -1.07
CA LEU A 17 -0.49 12.79 -1.91
C LEU A 17 0.09 13.31 -3.23
N ASP A 18 1.38 13.68 -3.26
CA ASP A 18 2.09 14.04 -4.49
C ASP A 18 2.03 12.92 -5.52
N PHE A 19 2.31 11.68 -5.08
CA PHE A 19 2.24 10.50 -5.94
C PHE A 19 0.83 10.32 -6.51
N TRP A 20 -0.21 10.48 -5.68
CA TRP A 20 -1.60 10.35 -6.10
C TRP A 20 -2.06 11.49 -7.01
N GLY A 21 -1.42 12.66 -6.94
CA GLY A 21 -1.62 13.80 -7.84
C GLY A 21 -1.02 13.61 -9.23
N ARG A 22 -0.14 12.62 -9.44
CA ARG A 22 0.48 12.34 -10.74
C ARG A 22 -0.50 11.76 -11.76
N PRO A 23 -0.26 11.97 -13.07
CA PRO A 23 -1.09 11.39 -14.11
C PRO A 23 -1.14 9.87 -14.02
N ALA A 24 -2.28 9.29 -14.43
CA ALA A 24 -2.54 7.87 -14.31
C ALA A 24 -1.48 7.01 -15.01
N GLU A 25 -0.91 7.49 -16.13
CA GLU A 25 0.15 6.80 -16.89
C GLU A 25 1.48 6.70 -16.12
N GLU A 26 1.80 7.69 -15.28
CA GLU A 26 2.99 7.64 -14.43
C GLU A 26 2.77 6.70 -13.24
N ARG A 27 1.57 6.72 -12.66
CA ARG A 27 1.19 5.77 -11.61
C ARG A 27 1.19 4.33 -12.12
N ASP A 28 0.66 4.08 -13.32
CA ASP A 28 0.66 2.73 -13.90
C ASP A 28 2.08 2.21 -14.17
N ARG A 29 2.98 3.06 -14.69
CA ARG A 29 4.40 2.72 -14.85
C ARG A 29 5.03 2.29 -13.53
N TYR A 30 4.81 3.06 -12.46
CA TYR A 30 5.28 2.71 -11.13
C TYR A 30 4.69 1.39 -10.61
N PHE A 31 3.38 1.15 -10.81
CA PHE A 31 2.76 -0.13 -10.45
C PHE A 31 3.26 -1.31 -11.31
N ALA A 32 3.66 -1.08 -12.57
CA ALA A 32 4.24 -2.11 -13.42
C ALA A 32 5.63 -2.53 -12.92
N GLU A 33 6.45 -1.58 -12.47
CA GLU A 33 7.75 -1.85 -11.84
C GLU A 33 7.58 -2.59 -10.50
N LEU A 34 6.70 -2.11 -9.63
CA LEU A 34 6.36 -2.82 -8.38
C LEU A 34 5.92 -4.26 -8.64
N ARG A 35 5.02 -4.50 -9.61
CA ARG A 35 4.56 -5.87 -9.94
C ARG A 35 5.69 -6.79 -10.42
N ARG A 36 6.73 -6.24 -11.04
CA ARG A 36 7.88 -6.98 -11.56
C ARG A 36 8.89 -7.27 -10.46
N ASP A 37 9.33 -6.25 -9.74
CA ASP A 37 10.50 -6.30 -8.86
C ASP A 37 10.14 -6.52 -7.38
N ALA A 38 9.03 -5.95 -6.91
CA ALA A 38 8.60 -6.01 -5.50
C ALA A 38 7.06 -6.06 -5.38
N PRO A 39 6.41 -7.17 -5.78
CA PRO A 39 4.95 -7.25 -5.85
C PRO A 39 4.24 -7.20 -4.49
N ILE A 40 4.99 -7.47 -3.42
CA ILE A 40 4.60 -7.32 -2.02
C ILE A 40 5.71 -6.50 -1.36
N SER A 41 5.41 -5.24 -1.07
CA SER A 41 6.36 -4.26 -0.53
C SER A 41 5.83 -3.64 0.76
N ARG A 42 6.72 -3.31 1.69
CA ARG A 42 6.35 -2.61 2.93
C ARG A 42 6.56 -1.11 2.76
N HIS A 43 5.50 -0.33 2.99
CA HIS A 43 5.51 1.12 2.82
C HIS A 43 5.32 1.84 4.15
N GLN A 44 5.83 3.07 4.21
CA GLN A 44 5.61 3.96 5.33
C GLN A 44 4.15 4.43 5.36
N PRO A 45 3.62 4.75 6.55
CA PRO A 45 2.26 5.24 6.69
C PRO A 45 2.00 6.46 5.78
N PRO A 46 0.80 6.57 5.19
CA PRO A 46 0.48 7.67 4.30
C PRO A 46 0.65 9.02 4.99
N GLU A 47 1.12 10.04 4.26
CA GLU A 47 1.25 11.44 4.70
C GLU A 47 0.01 11.83 5.51
N ASP A 48 0.16 12.67 6.52
CA ASP A 48 -0.91 12.98 7.48
C ASP A 48 -2.13 13.62 6.79
N ILE A 49 -3.04 12.79 6.27
CA ILE A 49 -4.23 13.25 5.55
C ILE A 49 -5.32 13.67 6.56
N MET A 50 -5.24 13.23 7.83
CA MET A 50 -6.33 13.32 8.81
C MET A 50 -5.89 13.60 10.27
N GLY A 51 -4.65 14.05 10.54
CA GLY A 51 -4.21 14.38 11.91
C GLY A 51 -3.96 13.16 12.80
N LEU A 52 -3.61 12.02 12.22
CA LEU A 52 -3.35 10.78 12.96
C LEU A 52 -2.01 10.89 13.67
N SER A 53 -1.99 10.56 14.96
CA SER A 53 -0.76 10.62 15.75
C SER A 53 0.29 9.66 15.17
N ASP A 54 1.57 10.03 15.21
CA ASP A 54 2.67 9.22 14.66
C ASP A 54 2.73 7.79 15.27
N GLN A 55 2.12 7.58 16.44
CA GLN A 55 1.97 6.27 17.08
C GLN A 55 0.90 5.37 16.45
N GLU A 56 -0.08 5.93 15.75
CA GLU A 56 -1.15 5.20 15.05
C GLU A 56 -0.79 4.91 13.59
N ARG A 57 0.27 5.55 13.10
CA ARG A 57 0.77 5.44 11.74
C ARG A 57 1.59 4.16 11.57
N MET A 58 0.90 3.02 11.54
CA MET A 58 1.53 1.72 11.24
C MET A 58 1.96 1.62 9.78
N SER A 59 3.15 1.05 9.53
CA SER A 59 3.58 0.68 8.19
C SER A 59 2.61 -0.35 7.58
N TYR A 60 2.36 -0.27 6.28
CA TYR A 60 1.45 -1.17 5.59
C TYR A 60 2.15 -1.99 4.51
N TRP A 61 1.52 -3.09 4.13
CA TRP A 61 1.95 -3.91 3.00
C TRP A 61 1.17 -3.52 1.75
N ALA A 62 1.87 -3.06 0.71
CA ALA A 62 1.30 -2.85 -0.60
C ALA A 62 1.39 -4.16 -1.41
N ILE A 63 0.24 -4.62 -1.88
CA ILE A 63 0.10 -5.87 -2.61
C ILE A 63 -0.52 -5.53 -3.95
N VAL A 64 0.29 -5.58 -5.00
CA VAL A 64 -0.06 -4.97 -6.31
C VAL A 64 -0.42 -6.01 -7.38
N ARG A 65 -0.35 -7.29 -7.06
CA ARG A 65 -0.70 -8.38 -7.99
C ARG A 65 -2.14 -8.84 -7.80
N TYR A 66 -2.80 -9.06 -8.93
CA TYR A 66 -4.18 -9.52 -8.95
C TYR A 66 -4.38 -10.84 -8.20
N ASP A 67 -3.51 -11.83 -8.41
CA ASP A 67 -3.65 -13.15 -7.78
C ASP A 67 -3.54 -13.09 -6.25
N ASP A 68 -2.62 -12.26 -5.74
CA ASP A 68 -2.41 -12.05 -4.31
C ASP A 68 -3.62 -11.34 -3.66
N VAL A 69 -4.12 -10.26 -4.28
CA VAL A 69 -5.35 -9.58 -3.83
C VAL A 69 -6.53 -10.55 -3.83
N ARG A 70 -6.64 -11.36 -4.90
CA ARG A 70 -7.71 -12.35 -5.06
C ARG A 70 -7.69 -13.42 -3.97
N ARG A 71 -6.50 -13.86 -3.54
CA ARG A 71 -6.28 -14.82 -2.46
C ARG A 71 -6.65 -14.21 -1.11
N ILE A 72 -6.14 -13.02 -0.80
CA ILE A 72 -6.38 -12.29 0.45
C ILE A 72 -7.87 -12.06 0.67
N SER A 73 -8.56 -11.60 -0.37
CA SER A 73 -10.00 -11.33 -0.32
C SER A 73 -10.86 -12.59 -0.09
N ARG A 74 -10.30 -13.79 -0.31
CA ARG A 74 -10.97 -15.09 -0.08
C ARG A 74 -10.57 -15.76 1.22
N ASP A 75 -9.65 -15.17 1.97
CA ASP A 75 -9.09 -15.74 3.20
C ASP A 75 -9.40 -14.82 4.41
N PRO A 76 -10.68 -14.60 4.74
CA PRO A 76 -11.10 -13.66 5.79
C PRO A 76 -10.69 -14.10 7.19
N GLU A 77 -10.36 -15.38 7.38
CA GLU A 77 -9.85 -15.92 8.65
C GLU A 77 -8.46 -15.40 8.97
N THR A 78 -7.61 -15.23 7.96
CA THR A 78 -6.26 -14.65 8.09
C THR A 78 -6.28 -13.13 7.92
N PHE A 79 -7.09 -12.62 6.98
CA PHE A 79 -7.16 -11.19 6.62
C PHE A 79 -8.49 -10.60 7.06
N CYS A 80 -8.53 -10.18 8.32
CA CYS A 80 -9.75 -9.71 8.97
C CYS A 80 -10.07 -8.25 8.60
N SER A 81 -11.26 -8.01 8.04
CA SER A 81 -11.77 -6.66 7.72
C SER A 81 -12.51 -5.97 8.87
N SER A 82 -12.79 -6.66 9.99
CA SER A 82 -13.57 -6.07 11.10
C SER A 82 -12.77 -5.15 12.03
N LYS A 83 -11.45 -5.06 11.83
CA LYS A 83 -10.55 -4.17 12.58
C LYS A 83 -10.23 -2.87 11.83
N GLY A 84 -11.09 -2.48 10.89
CA GLY A 84 -10.90 -1.32 10.03
C GLY A 84 -10.36 -1.71 8.66
N THR A 85 -10.90 -1.07 7.62
CA THR A 85 -10.55 -1.31 6.20
C THR A 85 -9.90 -0.10 5.54
N GLN A 86 -9.90 1.05 6.22
CA GLN A 86 -9.35 2.31 5.73
C GLN A 86 -8.39 2.89 6.78
N PHE A 87 -7.37 3.60 6.32
CA PHE A 87 -6.44 4.32 7.20
C PHE A 87 -7.10 5.50 7.93
N ALA A 88 -8.22 6.00 7.40
CA ALA A 88 -9.01 7.06 8.01
C ALA A 88 -10.45 6.58 8.17
N ASP A 89 -11.00 6.74 9.36
CA ASP A 89 -12.44 6.59 9.62
C ASP A 89 -13.10 7.93 9.29
N ALA A 90 -13.96 7.94 8.26
CA ALA A 90 -14.78 9.10 7.95
C ALA A 90 -16.11 8.97 8.73
N PRO A 91 -16.53 10.01 9.47
CA PRO A 91 -17.75 9.96 10.30
C PRO A 91 -19.04 9.82 9.50
#